data_AF-A0A529JZS5-F1
#
_entry.id   AF-A0A529JZS5-F1
#
_cell.length_a   1.000
_cell.length_b   1.000
_cell.length_c   1.000
_cell.angle_alpha   90.00
_cell.angle_beta   90.00
_cell.angle_gamma   90.00
#
_symmetry.space_group_name_H-M   'P 1'
#
loop_
_entity.id
_entity.type
_entity.pdbx_description
1 polymer ?
#
loop_
_entity_poly.entity_id
_entity_poly.type
_entity_poly.pdbx_seq_one_letter_code
_entity_poly.pdbx_strand_id
1 'polypeptide(L)' 'MGIPRLRAYSGPAFLSYGFRPFFFLGALHAGLSVMLWLPMYAGELDAHSAFVPVDWHVHEMLFGYLPAIVT' A
#
# COMPACT_ATOMS: atom_id res chain seq x y z
N MET A 1 20.30 -17.37 24.05
CA MET A 1 18.88 -17.14 23.74
C MET A 1 18.55 -15.74 24.23
N GLY A 2 18.19 -14.81 23.33
CA GLY A 2 17.96 -13.42 23.71
C GLY A 2 16.69 -13.29 24.56
N ILE A 3 16.74 -12.43 25.59
CA ILE A 3 15.57 -12.11 26.41
C ILE A 3 14.50 -11.49 25.48
N PRO A 4 13.27 -12.03 25.40
CA PRO A 4 12.22 -11.45 24.60
C PRO A 4 11.92 -10.03 25.09
N ARG A 5 12.15 -9.02 24.24
CA ARG A 5 11.94 -7.61 24.62
C ARG A 5 10.50 -7.12 24.42
N LEU A 6 9.65 -7.98 23.87
CA LEU A 6 8.28 -7.63 23.49
C LEU A 6 7.29 -8.45 24.29
N ARG A 7 6.19 -7.81 24.70
CA ARG A 7 5.07 -8.49 25.35
C ARG A 7 4.50 -9.55 24.42
N ALA A 8 4.20 -10.72 24.95
CA ALA A 8 3.44 -11.73 24.21
C ALA A 8 2.10 -11.12 23.79
N TYR A 9 1.93 -10.90 22.49
CA TYR A 9 0.72 -10.34 21.90
C TYR A 9 -0.05 -11.46 21.20
N SER A 10 -1.32 -11.64 21.56
CA SER A 10 -2.20 -12.70 21.06
C SER A 10 -3.29 -12.20 20.10
N GLY A 11 -3.28 -10.91 19.75
CA GLY A 11 -4.25 -10.33 18.82
C GLY A 11 -3.87 -10.47 17.34
N PRO A 12 -4.59 -9.80 16.44
CA PRO A 12 -4.35 -9.88 14.99
C PRO A 12 -2.91 -9.51 14.60
N ALA A 13 -2.27 -10.33 13.77
CA ALA A 13 -0.84 -10.19 13.45
C ALA A 13 -0.47 -8.79 12.92
N PHE A 14 -1.32 -8.15 12.12
CA PHE A 14 -1.06 -6.82 11.58
C PHE A 14 -1.13 -5.70 12.63
N LEU A 15 -1.70 -5.93 13.82
CA LEU A 15 -1.73 -4.97 14.94
C LEU A 15 -0.62 -5.21 15.98
N SER A 16 0.23 -6.23 15.77
CA SER A 16 1.18 -6.63 16.81
C SER A 16 2.37 -5.68 16.97
N TYR A 17 2.58 -4.75 16.03
CA TYR A 17 3.59 -3.69 16.09
C TYR A 17 3.02 -2.42 15.48
N GLY A 18 3.47 -1.26 15.94
CA GLY A 18 2.98 0.03 15.44
C GLY A 18 3.12 0.24 13.93
N PHE A 19 4.13 -0.37 13.30
CA PHE A 19 4.39 -0.24 11.86
C PHE A 19 3.61 -1.24 10.99
N ARG A 20 3.20 -2.41 11.52
CA ARG A 20 2.57 -3.48 10.73
C ARG A 20 1.24 -3.10 10.07
N PRO A 21 0.40 -2.22 10.65
CA PRO A 21 -0.80 -1.75 9.97
C PRO A 21 -0.47 -1.01 8.68
N PHE A 22 0.60 -0.20 8.67
CA PHE A 22 1.02 0.56 7.49
C PHE A 22 1.49 -0.38 6.37
N PHE A 23 2.31 -1.40 6.68
CA PHE A 23 2.70 -2.41 5.69
C PHE A 23 1.48 -3.18 5.12
N PHE A 24 0.52 -3.54 5.97
CA PHE A 24 -0.67 -4.25 5.53
C PHE A 24 -1.54 -3.38 4.61
N LEU A 25 -1.82 -2.15 5.02
CA LEU A 25 -2.60 -1.20 4.23
C LEU A 25 -1.87 -0.78 2.95
N GLY A 26 -0.54 -0.63 3.01
CA GLY A 26 0.30 -0.36 1.84
C GLY A 26 0.25 -1.49 0.83
N ALA A 27 0.31 -2.75 1.27
CA ALA A 27 0.15 -3.91 0.39
C ALA A 27 -1.24 -3.98 -0.25
N LEU A 28 -2.30 -3.70 0.54
CA LEU A 28 -3.66 -3.65 0.04
C LEU A 28 -3.82 -2.53 -1.00
N HIS A 29 -3.30 -1.33 -0.70
CA HIS A 29 -3.32 -0.19 -1.59
C HIS A 29 -2.58 -0.50 -2.90
N ALA A 30 -1.38 -1.10 -2.85
CA ALA A 30 -0.64 -1.49 -4.04
C ALA A 30 -1.43 -2.48 -4.92
N GLY A 31 -2.05 -3.49 -4.31
CA GLY A 31 -2.89 -4.44 -5.03
C GLY A 31 -4.07 -3.76 -5.74
N LEU A 32 -4.80 -2.90 -5.02
CA LEU A 32 -5.92 -2.15 -5.59
C LEU A 32 -5.48 -1.16 -6.68
N SER A 33 -4.36 -0.47 -6.46
CA SER A 33 -3.80 0.49 -7.43
C SER A 33 -3.45 -0.21 -8.74
N VAL A 34 -2.87 -1.40 -8.72
CA VAL A 34 -2.60 -2.20 -9.94
C VAL A 34 -3.89 -2.65 -10.62
N MET A 35 -4.90 -3.10 -9.86
CA MET A 35 -6.19 -3.51 -10.42
C MET A 35 -6.92 -2.36 -11.13
N LEU A 36 -6.77 -1.13 -10.65
CA LEU A 36 -7.31 0.07 -11.30
C LEU A 36 -6.44 0.54 -12.47
N TRP A 37 -5.12 0.47 -12.32
CA TRP A 37 -4.20 0.97 -13.32
C TRP A 37 -4.22 0.19 -14.63
N LEU A 38 -4.30 -1.16 -14.58
CA LEU A 38 -4.30 -1.99 -15.78
C LEU A 38 -5.41 -1.64 -16.79
N PRO A 39 -6.69 -1.55 -16.40
CA PRO A 39 -7.76 -1.15 -17.32
C PRO A 39 -7.65 0.32 -17.75
N MET A 40 -7.13 1.21 -16.89
CA MET A 40 -6.83 2.60 -17.26
C MET A 40 -5.75 2.67 -18.36
N TYR A 41 -4.69 1.88 -18.21
CA TYR A 41 -3.59 1.80 -19.16
C TYR A 41 -4.03 1.17 -20.49
N ALA A 42 -4.92 0.17 -20.45
CA ALA A 42 -5.49 -0.45 -21.64
C ALA A 42 -6.51 0.45 -22.37
N GLY A 43 -6.92 1.58 -21.77
CA GLY A 43 -7.93 2.47 -22.32
C GLY A 43 -9.37 1.97 -22.14
N GLU A 44 -9.58 0.94 -21.32
CA GLU A 44 -10.90 0.38 -21.01
C GLU A 44 -11.62 1.18 -19.90
N LEU A 45 -10.87 1.91 -19.09
CA LEU A 45 -11.37 2.72 -17.99
C LEU A 45 -10.84 4.15 -18.10
N ASP A 46 -11.75 5.11 -18.25
CA ASP A 46 -11.37 6.52 -18.18
C ASP A 46 -11.17 6.91 -16.71
N ALA A 47 -9.96 7.37 -16.40
CA ALA A 47 -9.57 7.72 -15.05
C ALA A 47 -10.24 9.02 -14.56
N HIS A 48 -10.75 9.84 -15.50
CA HIS A 48 -11.22 11.21 -15.23
C HIS A 48 -10.25 12.02 -14.35
N SER A 49 -8.95 11.74 -14.50
CA SER A 49 -7.86 12.33 -13.74
C SER A 49 -7.20 13.43 -14.56
N ALA A 50 -6.53 14.36 -13.87
CA ALA A 50 -5.64 15.32 -14.53
C ALA A 50 -4.36 14.66 -15.09
N PHE A 51 -4.07 13.42 -14.66
CA PHE A 51 -2.89 12.67 -15.07
C PHE A 51 -3.22 11.66 -16.17
N VAL A 52 -2.27 11.46 -17.09
CA VAL A 52 -2.29 10.28 -17.96
C VAL A 52 -2.10 9.01 -17.12
N PRO A 53 -2.55 7.82 -17.57
CA PRO A 53 -2.56 6.60 -16.74
C PRO A 53 -1.20 6.24 -16.12
N VAL A 54 -0.09 6.46 -16.85
CA VAL A 54 1.26 6.21 -16.33
C VAL A 54 1.61 7.16 -15.19
N ASP A 55 1.37 8.46 -15.38
CA ASP A 55 1.65 9.48 -14.36
C ASP A 55 0.79 9.28 -13.11
N TRP A 56 -0.46 8.84 -13.29
CA TRP A 56 -1.33 8.45 -12.20
C TRP A 56 -0.73 7.31 -11.36
N HIS A 57 -0.23 6.26 -12.01
CA HIS A 57 0.41 5.15 -11.30
C HIS A 57 1.66 5.57 -10.55
N VAL A 58 2.50 6.40 -11.16
CA VAL A 58 3.69 6.97 -10.50
C VAL A 58 3.29 7.78 -9.26
N HIS A 59 2.24 8.59 -9.37
CA HIS A 59 1.71 9.36 -8.24
C HIS A 59 1.27 8.45 -7.08
N GLU A 60 0.47 7.41 -7.35
CA GLU A 60 0.01 6.46 -6.33
C GLU A 60 1.18 5.70 -5.67
N MET A 61 2.23 5.37 -6.42
CA MET A 61 3.42 4.72 -5.86
C MET A 61 4.23 5.64 -4.93
N LEU A 62 4.35 6.92 -5.29
CA LEU A 62 5.15 7.90 -4.52
C LEU A 62 4.42 8.44 -3.29
N PHE A 63 3.12 8.72 -3.41
CA PHE A 63 2.35 9.41 -2.38
C PHE A 63 1.40 8.50 -1.59
N GLY A 64 1.07 7.32 -2.11
CA GLY A 64 0.27 6.30 -1.42
C GLY A 64 1.13 5.18 -0.85
N TYR A 65 1.79 4.40 -1.71
CA TYR A 65 2.53 3.22 -1.31
C TYR A 65 3.80 3.53 -0.51
N LEU A 66 4.70 4.38 -1.03
CA LEU A 66 5.98 4.69 -0.40
C LEU A 66 5.86 5.13 1.08
N PRO A 67 5.01 6.12 1.44
CA PRO A 67 4.88 6.53 2.83
C PRO A 67 4.27 5.44 3.72
N ALA A 68 3.47 4.51 3.19
CA ALA A 68 2.98 3.38 3.99
C ALA A 68 4.09 2.36 4.37
N ILE A 69 5.23 2.39 3.69
CA ILE A 69 6.34 1.45 3.90
C ILE A 69 7.52 2.13 4.62
N VAL A 70 7.77 3.41 4.34
CA VAL A 70 8.93 4.18 4.85
C VAL A 70 8.50 5.16 5.95
N THR A 71 7.76 4.68 6.94
CA THR A 71 7.42 5.38 8.20
C THR A 71 8.17 4.81 9.39
#